data_AF-A0A2N7WMG6-F1
#
_entry.id   AF-A0A2N7WMG6-F1
#
_cell.length_a   1.000
_cell.length_b   1.000
_cell.length_c   1.000
_cell.angle_alpha   90.00
_cell.angle_beta   90.00
_cell.angle_gamma   90.00
#
_symmetry.space_group_name_H-M   'P 1'
#
loop_
_entity.id
_entity.type
_entity.pdbx_description
1 polymer ?
#
loop_
_entity_poly.entity_id
_entity_poly.type
_entity_poly.pdbx_seq_one_letter_code
_entity_poly.pdbx_strand_id
1 'polypeptide(L)'
;MNAHTDLVDRYFDAWNETDGARRRELIAATWAADADYRDPLMAGTGHDGIDAMIRVVQERFAHHTFRRSTDVDGFGNRLRFSWELVTPAGEAIAKGSDFGVLDAHGRLQTLTGFLDQEPAGV
;
A
#
# COMPACT_ATOMS: atom_id res chain seq x y z
N MET A 1 -16.95 1.37 11.30
CA MET A 1 -15.88 1.58 10.29
C MET A 1 -16.51 1.42 8.92
N ASN A 2 -16.07 2.15 7.89
CA ASN A 2 -16.62 1.99 6.53
C ASN A 2 -15.74 1.02 5.71
N ALA A 3 -16.30 0.45 4.64
CA ALA A 3 -15.61 -0.57 3.84
C ALA A 3 -14.28 -0.09 3.22
N HIS A 4 -14.14 1.21 2.92
CA HIS A 4 -12.88 1.76 2.42
C HIS A 4 -11.80 1.77 3.51
N THR A 5 -12.14 2.14 4.74
CA THR A 5 -11.19 2.09 5.86
C THR A 5 -10.72 0.67 6.11
N ASP A 6 -11.63 -0.32 6.16
CA ASP A 6 -11.27 -1.72 6.40
C ASP A 6 -10.37 -2.29 5.29
N LEU A 7 -10.57 -1.84 4.05
CA LEU A 7 -9.71 -2.22 2.93
C LEU A 7 -8.32 -1.59 3.03
N VAL A 8 -8.23 -0.30 3.38
CA VAL A 8 -6.96 0.42 3.50
C VAL A 8 -6.17 -0.10 4.71
N ASP A 9 -6.83 -0.45 5.81
CA ASP A 9 -6.15 -1.08 6.95
C ASP A 9 -5.53 -2.43 6.51
N ARG A 10 -6.25 -3.25 5.74
CA ARG A 10 -5.70 -4.50 5.17
C ARG A 10 -4.57 -4.27 4.16
N TYR A 11 -4.62 -3.17 3.40
CA TYR A 11 -3.52 -2.76 2.54
C TYR A 11 -2.25 -2.51 3.37
N PHE A 12 -2.34 -1.79 4.49
CA PHE A 12 -1.18 -1.58 5.38
C PHE A 12 -0.75 -2.87 6.08
N ASP A 13 -1.67 -3.76 6.44
CA ASP A 13 -1.32 -5.09 6.94
C ASP A 13 -0.45 -5.84 5.93
N ALA A 14 -0.81 -5.82 4.64
CA ALA A 14 -0.03 -6.48 3.59
C ALA A 14 1.38 -5.87 3.43
N TRP A 15 1.48 -4.54 3.47
CA TRP A 15 2.76 -3.82 3.38
C TRP A 15 3.69 -4.10 4.56
N ASN A 16 3.13 -4.31 5.76
CA ASN A 16 3.89 -4.54 6.98
C ASN A 16 4.10 -6.03 7.32
N GLU A 17 3.47 -6.96 6.59
CA GLU A 17 3.59 -8.39 6.83
C GLU A 17 4.91 -8.96 6.26
N THR A 18 5.70 -9.56 7.14
CA THR A 18 7.01 -10.14 6.81
C THR A 18 6.92 -11.63 6.45
N ASP A 19 5.91 -12.35 6.94
CA ASP A 19 5.64 -13.73 6.53
C ASP A 19 5.09 -13.74 5.09
N GLY A 20 5.84 -14.35 4.18
CA GLY A 20 5.48 -14.34 2.77
C GLY A 20 4.21 -15.11 2.42
N ALA A 21 3.83 -16.14 3.19
CA ALA A 21 2.56 -16.84 2.96
C ALA A 21 1.38 -15.98 3.41
N ARG A 22 1.49 -15.40 4.60
CA ARG A 22 0.47 -14.52 5.15
C ARG A 22 0.30 -13.24 4.32
N ARG A 23 1.40 -12.66 3.84
CA ARG A 23 1.36 -11.49 2.95
C ARG A 23 0.61 -11.79 1.65
N ARG A 24 0.82 -12.96 1.02
CA ARG A 24 0.05 -13.36 -0.17
C ARG A 24 -1.44 -13.50 0.09
N GLU A 25 -1.84 -14.01 1.25
CA GLU A 25 -3.26 -14.06 1.65
C GLU A 25 -3.85 -12.65 1.79
N LEU A 26 -3.13 -11.74 2.44
CA LEU A 26 -3.54 -10.34 2.59
C LEU A 26 -3.64 -9.64 1.24
N ILE A 27 -2.69 -9.89 0.32
CA ILE A 27 -2.72 -9.35 -1.04
C ILE A 27 -3.96 -9.87 -1.78
N ALA A 28 -4.23 -11.17 -1.76
CA ALA A 28 -5.38 -11.76 -2.45
C ALA A 28 -6.73 -11.27 -1.90
N ALA A 29 -6.79 -10.91 -0.62
CA ALA A 29 -7.95 -10.32 0.03
C ALA A 29 -8.10 -8.81 -0.21
N THR A 30 -7.04 -8.12 -0.64
CA THR A 30 -7.01 -6.66 -0.83
C THR A 30 -7.13 -6.26 -2.29
N TRP A 31 -6.50 -7.01 -3.20
CA TRP A 31 -6.31 -6.63 -4.59
C TRP A 31 -7.10 -7.52 -5.55
N ALA A 32 -7.56 -6.94 -6.65
CA ALA A 32 -8.04 -7.71 -7.80
C ALA A 32 -6.90 -8.56 -8.38
N ALA A 33 -7.23 -9.67 -9.04
CA ALA A 33 -6.23 -10.61 -9.55
C ALA A 33 -5.35 -10.00 -10.65
N ASP A 34 -5.90 -9.05 -11.41
CA ASP A 34 -5.27 -8.28 -12.48
C ASP A 34 -5.00 -6.83 -12.07
N ALA A 35 -4.83 -6.58 -10.77
CA ALA A 35 -4.62 -5.23 -10.26
C ALA A 35 -3.34 -4.57 -10.79
N ASP A 36 -3.33 -3.24 -10.89
CA ASP A 36 -2.17 -2.44 -11.32
C ASP A 36 -1.81 -1.38 -10.28
N TYR A 37 -0.60 -1.48 -9.73
CA TYR A 37 0.01 -0.50 -8.85
C TYR A 37 1.04 0.31 -9.63
N ARG A 38 1.01 1.64 -9.50
CA ARG A 38 2.01 2.56 -10.07
C ARG A 38 2.31 3.69 -9.12
N ASP A 39 3.59 3.95 -8.88
CA ASP A 39 4.08 5.21 -8.31
C ASP A 39 5.35 5.65 -9.07
N PRO A 40 6.01 6.78 -8.72
CA PRO A 40 7.22 7.24 -9.40
C PRO A 40 8.44 6.30 -9.31
N LEU A 41 8.46 5.37 -8.34
CA LEU A 41 9.59 4.49 -8.04
C LEU A 41 9.34 3.02 -8.44
N MET A 42 8.09 2.59 -8.49
CA MET A 42 7.69 1.19 -8.50
C MET A 42 6.45 0.94 -9.34
N ALA A 43 6.37 -0.28 -9.87
CA ALA A 43 5.20 -0.79 -10.54
C ALA A 43 5.00 -2.26 -10.20
N GLY A 44 3.76 -2.67 -10.01
CA GLY A 44 3.38 -4.05 -9.73
C GLY A 44 2.07 -4.40 -10.44
N THR A 45 2.04 -5.53 -11.15
CA THR A 45 0.84 -6.01 -11.83
C THR A 45 0.47 -7.39 -11.32
N GLY A 46 -0.82 -7.57 -11.00
CA GLY A 46 -1.35 -8.76 -10.36
C GLY A 46 -0.78 -9.02 -8.97
N HIS A 47 -1.24 -10.09 -8.33
CA HIS A 47 -0.82 -10.44 -6.97
C HIS A 47 0.69 -10.70 -6.88
N ASP A 48 1.27 -11.39 -7.86
CA ASP A 48 2.70 -11.71 -7.85
C ASP A 48 3.58 -10.47 -8.01
N GLY A 49 3.19 -9.54 -8.89
CA GLY A 49 3.93 -8.28 -9.07
C GLY A 49 3.87 -7.39 -7.83
N ILE A 50 2.71 -7.35 -7.17
CA ILE A 50 2.51 -6.61 -5.92
C ILE A 50 3.31 -7.24 -4.76
N ASP A 51 3.31 -8.57 -4.62
CA ASP A 51 4.11 -9.26 -3.59
C ASP A 51 5.61 -9.03 -3.80
N ALA A 52 6.08 -9.14 -5.05
CA ALA A 52 7.47 -8.89 -5.40
C ALA A 52 7.89 -7.45 -5.07
N MET A 53 7.03 -6.47 -5.38
CA MET A 53 7.27 -5.07 -5.06
C MET A 53 7.35 -4.83 -3.55
N ILE A 54 6.39 -5.33 -2.77
CA ILE A 54 6.40 -5.17 -1.30
C ILE A 54 7.68 -5.78 -0.72
N ARG A 55 8.09 -6.97 -1.18
CA ARG A 55 9.33 -7.61 -0.72
C ARG A 55 10.57 -6.74 -0.99
N VAL A 56 10.68 -6.14 -2.16
CA VAL A 56 11.81 -5.25 -2.49
C VAL A 56 11.87 -4.05 -1.53
N VAL A 57 10.72 -3.46 -1.19
CA VAL A 57 10.65 -2.36 -0.23
C VAL A 57 11.03 -2.82 1.17
N GLN A 58 10.51 -3.96 1.63
CA GLN A 58 10.84 -4.52 2.94
C GLN A 58 12.32 -4.88 3.06
N GLU A 59 12.96 -5.38 1.99
CA GLU A 59 14.40 -5.65 1.94
C GLU A 59 15.22 -4.36 2.02
N ARG A 60 14.81 -3.31 1.29
CA ARG A 60 15.50 -2.01 1.28
C ARG A 60 15.35 -1.25 2.60
N PHE A 61 14.17 -1.33 3.22
CA PHE A 61 13.82 -0.61 4.45
C PHE A 61 13.49 -1.59 5.58
N ALA A 62 14.43 -2.50 5.87
CA ALA A 62 14.27 -3.49 6.92
C ALA A 62 13.84 -2.85 8.25
N HIS A 63 12.87 -3.46 8.92
CA HIS A 63 12.26 -3.01 10.19
C HIS A 63 11.50 -1.68 10.15
N HIS A 64 11.40 -1.03 9.00
CA HIS A 64 10.52 0.12 8.84
C HIS A 64 9.08 -0.34 8.66
N THR A 65 8.13 0.50 9.03
CA THR A 65 6.71 0.20 8.83
C THR A 65 6.01 1.33 8.10
N PHE A 66 4.97 0.98 7.36
CA PHE A 66 4.05 1.94 6.79
C PHE A 66 2.92 2.20 7.78
N ARG A 67 2.57 3.46 7.97
CA ARG A 67 1.36 3.84 8.69
C ARG A 67 0.55 4.85 7.90
N ARG A 68 -0.77 4.80 8.06
CA ARG A 68 -1.67 5.82 7.53
C ARG A 68 -1.47 7.15 8.27
N SER A 69 -1.45 8.26 7.56
CA SER A 69 -1.27 9.61 8.11
C SER A 69 -2.50 10.52 8.00
N THR A 70 -3.51 10.10 7.24
CA THR A 70 -4.80 10.81 7.10
C THR A 70 -5.97 9.87 7.34
N ASP A 71 -7.17 10.42 7.50
CA ASP A 71 -8.37 9.60 7.32
C ASP A 71 -8.45 9.05 5.88
N VAL A 72 -9.19 7.96 5.72
CA VAL A 72 -9.53 7.44 4.39
C VAL A 72 -10.74 8.20 3.87
N ASP A 73 -10.52 8.91 2.78
CA ASP A 73 -11.56 9.60 2.04
C ASP A 73 -11.98 8.71 0.87
N GLY A 74 -13.28 8.63 0.58
CA GLY A 74 -13.74 7.81 -0.52
C GLY A 74 -15.22 7.94 -0.82
N PHE A 75 -15.56 7.74 -2.10
CA PHE A 75 -16.91 7.82 -2.63
C PHE A 75 -17.05 6.85 -3.80
N GLY A 76 -18.20 6.15 -3.88
CA GLY A 76 -18.38 5.12 -4.90
C GLY A 76 -17.26 4.08 -4.86
N ASN A 77 -16.54 3.92 -5.97
CA ASN A 77 -15.39 3.01 -6.08
C ASN A 77 -14.03 3.74 -6.05
N ARG A 78 -13.98 4.97 -5.54
CA ARG A 78 -12.77 5.78 -5.43
C ARG A 78 -12.39 5.94 -3.96
N LEU A 79 -11.09 5.82 -3.68
CA LEU A 79 -10.54 6.12 -2.36
C LEU A 79 -9.22 6.88 -2.48
N ARG A 80 -8.91 7.63 -1.42
CA ARG A 80 -7.64 8.33 -1.23
C ARG A 80 -7.21 8.22 0.22
N PHE A 81 -5.91 8.05 0.43
CA PHE A 81 -5.29 8.12 1.75
C PHE A 81 -3.82 8.52 1.60
N SER A 82 -3.23 9.03 2.67
CA SER A 82 -1.80 9.29 2.74
C SER A 82 -1.12 8.38 3.78
N TRP A 83 0.18 8.19 3.60
CA TRP A 83 1.00 7.30 4.39
C TRP A 83 2.36 7.91 4.75
N GLU A 84 2.97 7.32 5.77
CA GLU A 84 4.35 7.58 6.16
C GLU A 84 5.10 6.25 6.26
N LEU A 85 6.33 6.21 5.74
CA LEU A 85 7.30 5.16 6.05
C LEU A 85 8.09 5.60 7.29
N VAL A 86 7.98 4.83 8.37
CA VAL A 86 8.56 5.18 9.67
C VAL A 86 9.71 4.25 10.05
N THR A 87 10.76 4.82 10.64
CA THR A 87 11.88 4.07 11.24
C THR A 87 11.43 3.35 12.51
N PRO A 88 12.22 2.39 13.01
CA PRO A 88 12.00 1.78 14.33
C PRO A 88 11.97 2.79 15.49
N ALA A 89 12.60 3.97 15.32
CA ALA A 89 12.57 5.06 16.29
C ALA A 89 11.29 5.93 16.19
N GLY A 90 10.42 5.67 15.21
CA GLY A 90 9.16 6.39 15.00
C GLY A 90 9.27 7.64 14.13
N GLU A 91 10.41 7.86 13.47
CA GLU A 91 10.64 9.00 12.58
C GLU A 91 10.13 8.70 11.16
N ALA A 92 9.34 9.60 10.59
CA ALA A 92 8.87 9.49 9.21
C ALA A 92 9.97 9.92 8.23
N ILE A 93 10.47 8.98 7.43
CA ILE A 93 11.54 9.22 6.46
C ILE A 93 11.02 9.45 5.05
N ALA A 94 9.83 8.95 4.73
CA ALA A 94 9.15 9.19 3.47
C ALA A 94 7.65 9.33 3.69
N LYS A 95 6.99 10.05 2.79
CA LYS A 95 5.55 10.29 2.81
C LYS A 95 4.99 10.18 1.41
N GLY A 96 3.77 9.71 1.31
CA GLY A 96 3.08 9.65 0.02
C GLY A 96 1.57 9.67 0.15
N SER A 97 0.95 9.82 -1.00
CA SER A 97 -0.50 9.86 -1.17
C SER A 97 -0.90 8.90 -2.28
N ASP A 98 -1.82 8.01 -1.95
CA ASP A 98 -2.29 6.96 -2.85
C ASP A 98 -3.76 7.17 -3.22
N PHE A 99 -4.08 6.91 -4.48
CA PHE A 99 -5.41 7.01 -5.06
C PHE A 99 -5.82 5.65 -5.61
N GLY A 100 -6.88 5.07 -5.04
CA GLY A 100 -7.36 3.75 -5.36
C GLY A 100 -8.66 3.76 -6.17
N VAL A 101 -8.78 2.77 -7.05
CA VAL A 101 -10.02 2.39 -7.73
C VAL A 101 -10.39 0.98 -7.35
N LEU A 102 -11.64 0.78 -6.97
CA LEU A 102 -12.17 -0.53 -6.60
C LEU A 102 -12.87 -1.21 -7.78
N ASP A 103 -12.72 -2.53 -7.84
CA ASP A 103 -13.51 -3.42 -8.69
C ASP A 103 -14.94 -3.60 -8.12
N ALA A 104 -15.77 -4.37 -8.82
CA ALA A 104 -17.14 -4.66 -8.40
C ALA A 104 -17.24 -5.50 -7.11
N HIS A 105 -16.13 -6.08 -6.64
CA HIS A 105 -16.04 -6.87 -5.41
C HIS A 105 -15.44 -6.07 -4.24
N GLY A 106 -15.17 -4.78 -4.43
CA GLY A 106 -14.58 -3.91 -3.40
C GLY A 106 -13.08 -4.15 -3.16
N ARG A 107 -12.37 -4.72 -4.13
CA ARG A 107 -10.91 -4.91 -4.09
C ARG A 107 -10.21 -3.83 -4.91
N LEU A 108 -8.97 -3.51 -4.57
CA LEU A 108 -8.15 -2.57 -5.35
C LEU A 108 -7.86 -3.12 -6.74
N GLN A 109 -8.43 -2.48 -7.77
CA GLN A 109 -8.14 -2.73 -9.19
C GLN A 109 -6.94 -1.91 -9.65
N THR A 110 -6.90 -0.63 -9.30
CA THR A 110 -5.76 0.23 -9.62
C THR A 110 -5.40 1.07 -8.41
N LEU A 111 -4.10 1.26 -8.18
CA LEU A 111 -3.58 2.22 -7.22
C LEU A 111 -2.54 3.10 -7.90
N THR A 112 -2.69 4.41 -7.76
CA THR A 112 -1.72 5.41 -8.22
C THR A 112 -1.17 6.15 -7.02
N GLY A 113 0.13 5.99 -6.76
CA GLY A 113 0.85 6.64 -5.67
C GLY A 113 1.65 7.85 -6.13
N PHE A 114 1.83 8.79 -5.21
CA PHE A 114 2.71 9.95 -5.34
C PHE A 114 3.54 10.10 -4.07
N LEU A 115 4.77 10.61 -4.20
CA LEU A 115 5.61 10.95 -3.05
C LEU A 115 5.41 12.42 -2.68
N ASP A 116 5.03 12.65 -1.42
CA ASP A 116 4.94 13.98 -0.82
C ASP A 116 6.27 14.36 -0.14
N GLN A 117 7.06 13.35 0.23
CA GLN A 117 8.42 13.48 0.75
C GLN A 117 9.21 12.21 0.40
N GLU A 118 10.33 12.36 -0.30
CA GLU A 118 11.22 11.24 -0.64
C GLU A 118 12.10 10.83 0.56
N PRO A 119 12.49 9.54 0.65
CA PRO A 119 13.51 9.11 1.61
C PRO A 119 14.82 9.89 1.39
N ALA A 120 15.48 10.32 2.45
CA ALA A 120 16.80 10.94 2.31
C ALA A 120 17.79 9.95 1.68
N GLY A 121 18.42 10.31 0.55
CA GLY A 121 19.48 9.53 -0.11
C GLY A 121 19.03 8.58 -1.21
N VAL A 122 17.95 8.90 -1.94
CA VAL A 122 17.70 8.33 -3.29
C VAL A 122 18.62 8.96 -4.32
#